data_AF-A0ABD5P050-F1
#
_entry.id   AF-A0ABD5P050-F1
#
_cell.length_a   1.000
_cell.length_b   1.000
_cell.length_c   1.000
_cell.angle_alpha   90.00
_cell.angle_beta   90.00
_cell.angle_gamma   90.00
#
_symmetry.space_group_name_H-M   'P 1'
#
loop_
_entity.id
_entity.type
_entity.pdbx_description
1 polymer ?
#
loop_
_entity_poly.entity_id
_entity_poly.type
_entity_poly.pdbx_seq_one_letter_code
_entity_poly.pdbx_strand_id
1 'polypeptide(L)'
;MPFSVSWHTLLDEAEELPSDATLITPLSHKRFRITDTQEHRVIIECQESSDSRPLQREQFETLYRRIQERNSRFELDRIPADAEPYAAVLTLHPRFEIDEEAGVIIETEEPSATHVVDDEESRTEDRAEPDAGVYSDAFLLIDALERHDSTNLTELDTNALVNLYTLLSDVQREANDLRQDIADILLNRIHHDRPVHAQFGSVQRTARRSKSLRDEEEVLAALEDAGIDRERVLGVDPDKVDDALDVTELRESDVYEITETEYVRKAEVDEEVKETRLQGLKDRLAASESEEATELRAEIEDLEARIEDLTGFDTGTEYYTQSGADP
;
A
#
# COMPACT_ATOMS: atom_id res chain seq x y z
N MET A 1 30.21 -19.81 -10.48
CA MET A 1 30.29 -20.36 -11.86
C MET A 1 31.04 -19.37 -12.74
N PRO A 2 31.56 -19.74 -13.93
CA PRO A 2 32.09 -18.74 -14.86
C PRO A 2 30.93 -17.86 -15.38
N PHE A 3 31.14 -16.54 -15.47
CA PHE A 3 30.12 -15.59 -15.93
C PHE A 3 29.54 -15.97 -17.30
N SER A 4 30.33 -16.57 -18.18
CA SER A 4 29.82 -17.04 -19.48
C SER A 4 28.67 -18.02 -19.36
N VAL A 5 28.68 -18.93 -18.37
CA VAL A 5 27.57 -19.89 -18.19
C VAL A 5 26.34 -19.18 -17.65
N SER A 6 26.50 -18.33 -16.63
CA SER A 6 25.39 -17.51 -16.10
C SER A 6 24.82 -16.56 -17.16
N TRP A 7 25.63 -16.07 -18.09
CA TRP A 7 25.17 -15.21 -19.19
C TRP A 7 24.27 -15.95 -20.17
N HIS A 8 24.60 -17.19 -20.55
CA HIS A 8 23.75 -17.97 -21.46
C HIS A 8 22.44 -18.36 -20.77
N THR A 9 22.48 -18.80 -19.51
CA THR A 9 21.25 -19.05 -18.74
C THR A 9 20.39 -17.81 -18.65
N LEU A 10 20.97 -16.63 -18.42
CA LEU A 10 20.21 -15.38 -18.41
C LEU A 10 19.55 -15.06 -19.77
N LEU A 11 20.25 -15.33 -20.89
CA LEU A 11 19.68 -15.14 -22.23
C LEU A 11 18.56 -16.12 -22.52
N ASP A 12 18.72 -17.40 -22.13
CA ASP A 12 17.70 -18.43 -22.29
C ASP A 12 16.40 -18.03 -21.55
N GLU A 13 16.51 -17.63 -20.27
CA GLU A 13 15.37 -17.18 -19.46
C GLU A 13 14.73 -15.90 -20.03
N ALA A 14 15.53 -14.98 -20.57
CA ALA A 14 15.01 -13.77 -21.20
C ALA A 14 14.29 -14.04 -22.53
N GLU A 15 14.66 -15.09 -23.27
CA GLU A 15 13.99 -15.53 -24.50
C GLU A 15 12.68 -16.27 -24.23
N GLU A 16 12.57 -16.95 -23.09
CA GLU A 16 11.36 -17.66 -22.66
C GLU A 16 10.27 -16.70 -22.15
N LEU A 17 10.60 -15.44 -21.86
CA LEU A 17 9.63 -14.44 -21.45
C LEU A 17 8.57 -14.16 -22.53
N PRO A 18 7.29 -14.03 -22.14
CA PRO A 18 6.24 -13.52 -23.02
C PRO A 18 6.62 -12.15 -23.62
N SER A 19 6.20 -11.88 -24.86
CA SER A 19 6.51 -10.62 -25.55
C SER A 19 5.90 -9.37 -24.91
N ASP A 20 4.92 -9.56 -24.03
CA ASP A 20 4.24 -8.56 -23.21
C ASP A 20 4.74 -8.54 -21.75
N ALA A 21 5.71 -9.39 -21.39
CA ALA A 21 6.30 -9.41 -20.07
C ALA A 21 6.96 -8.07 -19.74
N THR A 22 6.58 -7.51 -18.58
CA THR A 22 7.05 -6.22 -18.10
C THR A 22 7.95 -6.41 -16.90
N LEU A 23 9.18 -5.89 -16.99
CA LEU A 23 10.15 -5.84 -15.91
C LEU A 23 10.15 -4.47 -15.25
N ILE A 24 10.46 -4.46 -13.96
CA ILE A 24 10.44 -3.27 -13.12
C ILE A 24 11.83 -3.05 -12.55
N THR A 25 12.38 -1.84 -12.68
CA THR A 25 13.67 -1.51 -12.06
C THR A 25 13.55 -1.47 -10.52
N PRO A 26 14.54 -1.98 -9.77
CA PRO A 26 14.39 -2.16 -8.32
C PRO A 26 14.27 -0.88 -7.48
N LEU A 27 14.87 0.24 -7.91
CA LEU A 27 14.86 1.47 -7.10
C LEU A 27 13.95 2.54 -7.69
N SER A 28 13.89 2.63 -9.01
CA SER A 28 13.10 3.62 -9.74
C SER A 28 11.75 3.11 -10.20
N HIS A 29 11.47 1.80 -10.05
CA HIS A 29 10.24 1.13 -10.48
C HIS A 29 9.78 1.45 -11.91
N LYS A 30 10.72 1.78 -12.78
CA LYS A 30 10.46 2.04 -14.20
C LYS A 30 10.11 0.74 -14.88
N ARG A 31 8.96 0.74 -15.54
CA ARG A 31 8.48 -0.39 -16.34
C ARG A 31 9.19 -0.39 -17.69
N PHE A 32 9.78 -1.52 -18.04
CA PHE A 32 10.40 -1.75 -19.33
C PHE A 32 10.15 -3.17 -19.79
N ARG A 33 10.25 -3.41 -21.10
CA ARG A 33 10.14 -4.74 -21.69
C ARG A 33 11.43 -5.13 -22.38
N ILE A 34 11.71 -6.42 -22.44
CA ILE A 34 12.77 -6.95 -23.29
C ILE A 34 12.19 -7.10 -24.70
N THR A 35 12.85 -6.47 -25.67
CA THR A 35 12.40 -6.47 -27.08
C THR A 35 13.22 -7.40 -27.95
N ASP A 36 14.49 -7.64 -27.58
CA ASP A 36 15.42 -8.47 -28.33
C ASP A 36 16.57 -8.91 -27.42
N THR A 37 17.01 -10.16 -27.57
CA THR A 37 18.15 -10.76 -26.87
C THR A 37 19.26 -11.06 -27.87
N GLN A 38 20.49 -10.71 -27.54
CA GLN A 38 21.65 -10.95 -28.41
C GLN A 38 22.83 -11.43 -27.57
N GLU A 39 23.74 -12.15 -28.22
CA GLU A 39 24.97 -12.72 -27.61
C GLU A 39 25.78 -11.71 -26.77
N HIS A 40 25.77 -10.42 -27.14
CA HIS A 40 26.55 -9.38 -26.47
C HIS A 40 25.71 -8.30 -25.79
N ARG A 41 24.37 -8.34 -25.88
CA ARG A 41 23.49 -7.32 -25.30
C ARG A 41 22.02 -7.76 -25.23
N VAL A 42 21.28 -7.17 -24.31
CA VAL A 42 19.81 -7.26 -24.24
C VAL A 42 19.22 -5.90 -24.59
N ILE A 43 18.24 -5.85 -25.50
CA ILE A 43 17.57 -4.61 -25.90
C ILE A 43 16.30 -4.46 -25.08
N ILE A 44 16.22 -3.37 -24.32
CA ILE A 44 15.04 -3.02 -23.55
C ILE A 44 14.34 -1.80 -24.14
N GLU A 45 13.04 -1.69 -23.89
CA GLU A 45 12.24 -0.51 -24.21
C GLU A 45 11.48 -0.05 -22.96
N CYS A 46 11.67 1.20 -22.57
CA CYS A 46 10.95 1.78 -21.44
C CYS A 46 9.51 2.13 -21.85
N GLN A 47 8.51 1.75 -21.06
CA GLN A 47 7.10 2.05 -21.37
C GLN A 47 6.80 3.56 -21.30
N GLU A 48 7.43 4.28 -20.39
CA GLU A 48 7.15 5.72 -20.16
C GLU A 48 7.70 6.63 -21.26
N SER A 49 8.84 6.27 -21.87
CA SER A 49 9.51 7.12 -22.87
C SER A 49 9.55 6.54 -24.28
N SER A 50 9.11 5.28 -24.46
CA SER A 50 9.27 4.50 -25.71
C SER A 50 10.71 4.48 -26.26
N ASP A 51 11.71 4.77 -25.41
CA ASP A 51 13.10 4.76 -25.82
C ASP A 51 13.66 3.34 -25.72
N SER A 52 14.25 2.87 -26.82
CA SER A 52 15.00 1.63 -26.85
C SER A 52 16.44 1.84 -26.39
N ARG A 53 16.91 1.01 -25.47
CA ARG A 53 18.26 1.07 -24.92
C ARG A 53 18.92 -0.31 -24.89
N PRO A 54 20.18 -0.43 -25.38
CA PRO A 54 20.93 -1.67 -25.25
C PRO A 54 21.61 -1.78 -23.87
N LEU A 55 21.41 -2.92 -23.21
CA LEU A 55 22.14 -3.35 -22.02
C LEU A 55 23.31 -4.24 -22.42
N GLN A 56 24.54 -3.81 -22.14
CA GLN A 56 25.75 -4.47 -22.63
C GLN A 56 26.21 -5.63 -21.72
N ARG A 57 26.59 -6.76 -22.32
CA ARG A 57 27.11 -7.95 -21.60
C ARG A 57 28.22 -7.62 -20.60
N GLU A 58 29.12 -6.70 -20.93
CA GLU A 58 30.25 -6.30 -20.08
C GLU A 58 29.81 -5.65 -18.75
N GLN A 59 28.66 -4.97 -18.76
CA GLN A 59 28.11 -4.35 -17.55
C GLN A 59 27.46 -5.40 -16.64
N PHE A 60 26.79 -6.42 -17.22
CA PHE A 60 26.37 -7.59 -16.47
C PHE A 60 27.56 -8.34 -15.86
N GLU A 61 28.66 -8.50 -16.60
CA GLU A 61 29.87 -9.14 -16.08
C GLU A 61 30.47 -8.37 -14.89
N THR A 62 30.42 -7.04 -14.97
CA THR A 62 30.89 -6.15 -13.90
C THR A 62 30.01 -6.28 -12.66
N LEU A 63 28.68 -6.28 -12.82
CA LEU A 63 27.74 -6.44 -11.72
C LEU A 63 27.87 -7.83 -11.06
N TYR A 64 27.93 -8.89 -11.88
CA TYR A 64 28.15 -10.26 -11.45
C TYR A 64 29.42 -10.40 -10.59
N ARG A 65 30.54 -9.86 -11.06
CA ARG A 65 31.81 -9.90 -10.33
C ARG A 65 31.73 -9.14 -9.01
N ARG A 66 31.08 -7.98 -8.98
CA ARG A 66 30.88 -7.19 -7.75
C ARG A 66 30.02 -7.91 -6.71
N ILE A 67 29.02 -8.67 -7.14
CA ILE A 67 28.20 -9.50 -6.23
C ILE A 67 29.06 -10.60 -5.62
N GLN A 68 29.85 -11.30 -6.43
CA GLN A 68 30.74 -12.37 -5.95
C GLN A 68 31.84 -11.87 -5.01
N GLU A 69 32.44 -10.72 -5.30
CA GLU A 69 33.48 -10.11 -4.46
C GLU A 69 32.96 -9.68 -3.07
N ARG A 70 31.65 -9.50 -2.92
CA ARG A 70 30.99 -9.00 -1.69
C ARG A 70 30.15 -10.08 -0.99
N ASN A 71 30.69 -11.29 -0.89
CA ASN A 71 30.01 -12.42 -0.25
C ASN A 71 28.63 -12.70 -0.85
N SER A 72 28.53 -12.69 -2.18
CA SER A 72 27.27 -12.93 -2.90
C SER A 72 26.16 -11.92 -2.60
N ARG A 73 26.51 -10.68 -2.22
CA ARG A 73 25.54 -9.62 -1.89
C ARG A 73 26.00 -8.24 -2.36
N PHE A 74 25.14 -7.48 -3.03
CA PHE A 74 25.46 -6.12 -3.50
C PHE A 74 24.33 -5.13 -3.19
N GLU A 75 24.68 -3.98 -2.61
CA GLU A 75 23.74 -2.91 -2.26
C GLU A 75 23.21 -2.20 -3.51
N LEU A 76 21.90 -2.19 -3.70
CA LEU A 76 21.24 -1.58 -4.86
C LEU A 76 21.49 -0.07 -4.92
N ASP A 77 21.58 0.61 -3.77
CA ASP A 77 21.89 2.06 -3.67
C ASP A 77 23.22 2.46 -4.31
N ARG A 78 24.13 1.50 -4.54
CA ARG A 78 25.41 1.75 -5.21
C ARG A 78 25.33 1.61 -6.72
N ILE A 79 24.19 1.19 -7.25
CA ILE A 79 23.92 1.09 -8.67
C ILE A 79 23.49 2.49 -9.16
N PRO A 80 24.18 3.06 -10.15
CA PRO A 80 23.71 4.28 -10.81
C PRO A 80 22.27 4.11 -11.34
N ALA A 81 21.46 5.17 -11.34
CA ALA A 81 20.07 5.09 -11.79
C ALA A 81 19.92 4.58 -13.24
N ASP A 82 20.90 4.87 -14.10
CA ASP A 82 20.94 4.36 -15.47
C ASP A 82 21.41 2.90 -15.56
N ALA A 83 21.89 2.30 -14.47
CA ALA A 83 22.32 0.91 -14.41
C ALA A 83 21.31 -0.01 -13.70
N GLU A 84 20.19 0.51 -13.19
CA GLU A 84 19.15 -0.30 -12.55
C GLU A 84 18.55 -1.41 -13.44
N PRO A 85 18.35 -1.22 -14.76
CA PRO A 85 17.84 -2.30 -15.61
C PRO A 85 18.77 -3.52 -15.64
N TYR A 86 20.07 -3.35 -15.37
CA TYR A 86 20.97 -4.50 -15.27
C TYR A 86 20.67 -5.36 -14.05
N ALA A 87 20.25 -4.77 -12.94
CA ALA A 87 19.85 -5.53 -11.74
C ALA A 87 18.53 -6.26 -11.97
N ALA A 88 17.54 -5.57 -12.56
CA ALA A 88 16.22 -6.16 -12.88
C ALA A 88 16.30 -7.27 -13.93
N VAL A 89 17.16 -7.15 -14.94
CA VAL A 89 17.35 -8.25 -15.91
C VAL A 89 18.13 -9.39 -15.27
N LEU A 90 19.12 -9.11 -14.40
CA LEU A 90 19.92 -10.15 -13.76
C LEU A 90 19.08 -11.11 -12.90
N THR A 91 17.95 -10.67 -12.34
CA THR A 91 17.04 -11.54 -11.57
C THR A 91 16.27 -12.56 -12.41
N LEU A 92 16.23 -12.42 -13.74
CA LEU A 92 15.73 -13.51 -14.60
C LEU A 92 16.58 -14.78 -14.46
N HIS A 93 17.84 -14.62 -14.07
CA HIS A 93 18.69 -15.77 -13.79
C HIS A 93 18.29 -16.39 -12.43
N PRO A 94 17.96 -17.70 -12.34
CA PRO A 94 17.36 -18.34 -11.14
C PRO A 94 18.16 -18.26 -9.83
N ARG A 95 19.42 -17.85 -9.89
CA ARG A 95 20.34 -17.71 -8.73
C ARG A 95 20.43 -16.29 -8.21
N PHE A 96 19.83 -15.31 -8.89
CA PHE A 96 19.89 -13.92 -8.48
C PHE A 96 18.52 -13.47 -8.03
N GLU A 97 18.46 -12.91 -6.84
CA GLU A 97 17.24 -12.40 -6.25
C GLU A 97 17.48 -10.99 -5.70
N ILE A 98 16.46 -10.14 -5.81
CA ILE A 98 16.45 -8.84 -5.17
C ILE A 98 15.73 -8.99 -3.83
N ASP A 99 16.47 -8.80 -2.74
CA ASP A 99 15.90 -8.61 -1.41
C ASP A 99 15.52 -7.13 -1.28
N GLU A 100 14.25 -6.84 -1.55
CA GLU A 100 13.69 -5.48 -1.47
C GLU A 100 13.72 -4.92 -0.04
N GLU A 101 13.61 -5.78 0.98
CA GLU A 101 13.64 -5.35 2.39
C GLU A 101 15.06 -4.94 2.83
N ALA A 102 16.08 -5.69 2.39
CA ALA A 102 17.48 -5.36 2.68
C ALA A 102 18.12 -4.43 1.64
N GLY A 103 17.43 -4.09 0.55
CA GLY A 103 17.93 -3.22 -0.52
C GLY A 103 19.16 -3.79 -1.24
N VAL A 104 19.22 -5.11 -1.40
CA VAL A 104 20.39 -5.80 -1.98
C VAL A 104 20.00 -6.82 -3.04
N ILE A 105 20.89 -7.02 -4.01
CA ILE A 105 20.86 -8.20 -4.88
C ILE A 105 21.75 -9.28 -4.29
N ILE A 106 21.23 -10.50 -4.21
CA ILE A 106 21.91 -11.67 -3.64
C ILE A 106 22.08 -12.78 -4.68
N GLU A 107 23.21 -13.49 -4.64
CA GLU A 107 23.39 -14.75 -5.39
C GLU A 107 23.14 -15.94 -4.45
N THR A 108 22.13 -16.75 -4.72
CA THR A 108 21.79 -17.97 -3.98
C THR A 108 22.45 -19.22 -4.56
N GLU A 109 22.72 -20.22 -3.72
CA GLU A 109 23.31 -21.49 -4.16
C GLU A 109 22.29 -22.41 -4.86
N GLU A 110 21.01 -22.34 -4.44
CA GLU A 110 19.88 -23.07 -5.04
C GLU A 110 19.01 -22.11 -5.88
N PRO A 111 18.45 -22.58 -7.01
CA PRO A 111 17.56 -21.78 -7.84
C PRO A 111 16.31 -21.39 -7.02
N SER A 112 16.12 -20.09 -6.81
CA SER A 112 14.91 -19.54 -6.18
C SER A 112 13.82 -19.49 -7.26
N ALA A 113 12.64 -20.02 -6.96
CA ALA A 113 11.52 -20.14 -7.90
C ALA A 113 10.77 -18.81 -8.13
N THR A 114 11.40 -17.67 -7.86
CA THR A 114 10.69 -16.41 -7.59
C THR A 114 11.04 -15.33 -8.61
N HIS A 115 11.04 -15.63 -9.91
CA HIS A 115 11.18 -14.57 -10.92
C HIS A 115 10.37 -14.83 -12.18
N VAL A 116 9.03 -14.81 -12.03
CA VAL A 116 8.13 -14.34 -13.09
C VAL A 116 7.10 -13.44 -12.41
N VAL A 117 7.13 -12.16 -12.75
CA VAL A 117 6.06 -11.21 -12.44
C VAL A 117 4.92 -11.48 -13.45
N ASP A 118 3.74 -11.70 -12.89
CA ASP A 118 2.43 -11.79 -13.55
C ASP A 118 2.08 -13.11 -14.26
N ASP A 119 2.34 -14.23 -13.59
CA ASP A 119 1.46 -15.39 -13.71
C ASP A 119 0.97 -15.82 -12.33
N GLU A 120 0.02 -15.05 -11.78
CA GLU A 120 -0.86 -15.51 -10.71
C GLU A 120 -1.87 -16.53 -11.29
N GLU A 121 -1.41 -17.54 -12.03
CA GLU A 121 -2.14 -18.78 -12.16
C GLU A 121 -2.08 -19.50 -10.80
N SER A 122 -3.05 -19.13 -9.96
CA SER A 122 -3.75 -20.06 -9.06
C SER A 122 -2.84 -21.00 -8.27
N ARG A 123 -1.99 -20.46 -7.39
CA ARG A 123 -1.84 -21.14 -6.11
C ARG A 123 -3.18 -21.02 -5.41
N THR A 124 -4.03 -22.03 -5.59
CA THR A 124 -5.14 -22.35 -4.68
C THR A 124 -4.55 -22.78 -3.34
N GLU A 125 -3.84 -21.86 -2.69
CA GLU A 125 -3.78 -21.88 -1.24
C GLU A 125 -5.22 -21.57 -0.79
N ASP A 126 -5.83 -22.51 -0.07
CA ASP A 126 -7.16 -22.32 0.50
C ASP A 126 -7.18 -20.99 1.23
N ARG A 127 -7.99 -20.04 0.72
CA ARG A 127 -8.12 -18.71 1.32
C ARG A 127 -8.71 -18.90 2.72
N ALA A 128 -7.90 -18.62 3.74
CA ALA A 128 -8.37 -18.56 5.11
C ALA A 128 -8.95 -17.17 5.38
N GLU A 129 -10.06 -17.15 6.12
CA GLU A 129 -10.60 -15.92 6.68
C GLU A 129 -9.57 -15.31 7.65
N PRO A 130 -9.16 -14.05 7.44
CA PRO A 130 -8.20 -13.37 8.31
C PRO A 130 -8.88 -12.92 9.61
N ASP A 131 -8.14 -13.04 10.72
CA ASP A 131 -8.55 -12.51 12.03
C ASP A 131 -8.25 -11.01 12.10
N ALA A 132 -9.01 -10.22 11.35
CA ALA A 132 -8.91 -8.77 11.31
C ALA A 132 -10.30 -8.13 11.35
N GLY A 133 -10.56 -7.21 12.28
CA GLY A 133 -11.88 -6.58 12.46
C GLY A 133 -12.43 -5.95 11.17
N VAL A 134 -11.54 -5.28 10.42
CA VAL A 134 -11.88 -4.68 9.11
C VAL A 134 -12.42 -5.69 8.09
N TYR A 135 -12.00 -6.96 8.16
CA TYR A 135 -12.47 -8.00 7.24
C TYR A 135 -13.96 -8.26 7.49
N SER A 136 -14.32 -8.64 8.71
CA SER A 136 -15.69 -8.97 9.09
C SER A 136 -16.65 -7.79 8.87
N ASP A 137 -16.26 -6.59 9.29
CA ASP A 137 -17.08 -5.39 9.13
C ASP A 137 -17.21 -4.97 7.66
N ALA A 138 -16.18 -5.19 6.83
CA ALA A 138 -16.27 -4.95 5.39
C ALA A 138 -17.23 -5.93 4.71
N PHE A 139 -17.28 -7.20 5.12
CA PHE A 139 -18.27 -8.15 4.61
C PHE A 139 -19.70 -7.73 4.96
N LEU A 140 -19.95 -7.33 6.21
CA LEU A 140 -21.26 -6.81 6.62
C LEU A 140 -21.63 -5.53 5.86
N LEU A 141 -20.65 -4.66 5.60
CA LEU A 141 -20.88 -3.45 4.79
C LEU A 141 -21.22 -3.79 3.33
N ILE A 142 -20.49 -4.72 2.70
CA ILE A 142 -20.78 -5.19 1.33
C ILE A 142 -22.21 -5.72 1.27
N ASP A 143 -22.56 -6.61 2.19
CA ASP A 143 -23.90 -7.21 2.32
C ASP A 143 -25.00 -6.15 2.54
N ALA A 144 -24.75 -5.11 3.34
CA ALA A 144 -25.67 -3.99 3.51
C ALA A 144 -25.80 -3.12 2.24
N LEU A 145 -24.70 -2.90 1.51
CA LEU A 145 -24.68 -2.15 0.24
C LEU A 145 -25.36 -2.91 -0.90
N GLU A 146 -25.38 -4.24 -0.87
CA GLU A 146 -26.10 -5.06 -1.83
C GLU A 146 -27.62 -5.02 -1.62
N ARG A 147 -28.08 -4.88 -0.36
CA ARG A 147 -29.52 -4.80 -0.04
C ARG A 147 -30.11 -3.40 -0.16
N HIS A 148 -29.29 -2.35 -0.06
CA HIS A 148 -29.76 -0.96 -0.08
C HIS A 148 -29.12 -0.18 -1.22
N ASP A 149 -29.93 0.50 -2.03
CA ASP A 149 -29.40 1.39 -3.08
C ASP A 149 -28.71 2.62 -2.46
N SER A 150 -27.40 2.48 -2.27
CA SER A 150 -26.52 3.52 -1.73
C SER A 150 -26.36 4.73 -2.67
N THR A 151 -26.81 4.64 -3.93
CA THR A 151 -26.77 5.76 -4.88
C THR A 151 -27.93 6.75 -4.68
N ASN A 152 -28.97 6.36 -3.93
CA ASN A 152 -30.13 7.21 -3.65
C ASN A 152 -30.49 7.23 -2.15
N LEU A 153 -29.62 7.85 -1.34
CA LEU A 153 -29.77 7.92 0.11
C LEU A 153 -31.08 8.59 0.59
N THR A 154 -31.72 9.43 -0.24
CA THR A 154 -32.97 10.11 0.12
C THR A 154 -34.19 9.21 0.15
N GLU A 155 -34.13 8.06 -0.53
CA GLU A 155 -35.22 7.08 -0.57
C GLU A 155 -35.09 6.01 0.50
N LEU A 156 -33.94 5.94 1.18
CA LEU A 156 -33.70 5.00 2.27
C LEU A 156 -34.43 5.46 3.54
N ASP A 157 -34.97 4.49 4.28
CA ASP A 157 -35.52 4.76 5.60
C ASP A 157 -34.42 5.03 6.64
N THR A 158 -34.81 5.59 7.78
CA THR A 158 -33.89 5.95 8.85
C THR A 158 -33.10 4.76 9.39
N ASN A 159 -33.68 3.56 9.44
CA ASN A 159 -32.98 2.38 9.95
C ASN A 159 -31.88 1.95 8.97
N ALA A 160 -32.17 1.92 7.68
CA ALA A 160 -31.17 1.65 6.64
C ALA A 160 -30.03 2.67 6.68
N LEU A 161 -30.34 3.96 6.83
CA LEU A 161 -29.33 5.02 6.97
C LEU A 161 -28.46 4.86 8.23
N VAL A 162 -29.07 4.52 9.37
CA VAL A 162 -28.34 4.29 10.63
C VAL A 162 -27.42 3.07 10.51
N ASN A 163 -27.90 1.99 9.89
CA ASN A 163 -27.11 0.78 9.67
C ASN A 163 -25.90 1.06 8.77
N LEU A 164 -26.13 1.69 7.61
CA LEU A 164 -25.05 2.06 6.69
C LEU A 164 -24.04 2.99 7.35
N TYR A 165 -24.50 4.00 8.09
CA TYR A 165 -23.62 4.93 8.81
C TYR A 165 -22.74 4.21 9.85
N THR A 166 -23.33 3.30 10.61
CA THR A 166 -22.62 2.56 11.66
C THR A 166 -21.55 1.65 11.06
N LEU A 167 -21.92 0.85 10.04
CA LEU A 167 -20.98 -0.05 9.36
C LEU A 167 -19.85 0.72 8.65
N LEU A 168 -20.15 1.84 7.99
CA LEU A 168 -19.13 2.71 7.40
C LEU A 168 -18.17 3.28 8.46
N SER A 169 -18.69 3.66 9.63
CA SER A 169 -17.86 4.16 10.73
C SER A 169 -16.97 3.07 11.32
N ASP A 170 -17.47 1.84 11.47
CA ASP A 170 -16.69 0.71 11.98
C ASP A 170 -15.59 0.33 10.98
N VAL A 171 -15.94 0.13 9.71
CA VAL A 171 -14.95 -0.14 8.64
C VAL A 171 -13.91 0.97 8.57
N GLN A 172 -14.31 2.25 8.67
CA GLN A 172 -13.36 3.36 8.66
C GLN A 172 -12.38 3.28 9.85
N ARG A 173 -12.87 2.99 11.06
CA ARG A 173 -12.05 2.89 12.26
C ARG A 173 -11.08 1.72 12.14
N GLU A 174 -11.59 0.52 11.90
CA GLU A 174 -10.77 -0.70 11.83
C GLU A 174 -9.75 -0.63 10.68
N ALA A 175 -10.14 -0.11 9.51
CA ALA A 175 -9.21 0.10 8.42
C ALA A 175 -8.11 1.12 8.78
N ASN A 176 -8.47 2.17 9.53
CA ASN A 176 -7.51 3.17 9.97
C ASN A 176 -6.56 2.65 11.05
N ASP A 177 -7.00 1.77 11.93
CA ASP A 177 -6.17 1.14 12.94
C ASP A 177 -5.17 0.17 12.30
N LEU A 178 -5.65 -0.74 11.42
CA LEU A 178 -4.76 -1.62 10.66
C LEU A 178 -3.77 -0.82 9.79
N ARG A 179 -4.23 0.28 9.17
CA ARG A 179 -3.36 1.17 8.38
C ARG A 179 -2.26 1.81 9.23
N GLN A 180 -2.54 2.14 10.50
CA GLN A 180 -1.53 2.69 11.41
C GLN A 180 -0.51 1.63 11.81
N ASP A 181 -0.94 0.42 12.16
CA ASP A 181 -0.03 -0.70 12.48
C ASP A 181 0.91 -1.00 11.30
N ILE A 182 0.37 -1.02 10.08
CA ILE A 182 1.17 -1.17 8.85
C ILE A 182 2.13 0.02 8.67
N ALA A 183 1.67 1.25 8.90
CA ALA A 183 2.50 2.44 8.76
C ALA A 183 3.68 2.43 9.74
N ASP A 184 3.49 1.98 10.99
CA ASP A 184 4.55 1.86 11.99
C ASP A 184 5.62 0.85 11.57
N ILE A 185 5.22 -0.27 10.96
CA ILE A 185 6.17 -1.24 10.39
C ILE A 185 6.90 -0.62 9.19
N LEU A 186 6.18 0.06 8.29
CA LEU A 186 6.77 0.70 7.11
C LEU A 186 7.74 1.84 7.48
N LEU A 187 7.50 2.59 8.56
CA LEU A 187 8.44 3.60 9.06
C LEU A 187 9.81 2.99 9.39
N ASN A 188 9.82 1.76 9.92
CA ASN A 188 11.05 1.04 10.24
C ASN A 188 11.74 0.45 9.00
N ARG A 189 11.02 0.26 7.89
CA ARG A 189 11.54 -0.34 6.65
C ARG A 189 11.97 0.70 5.61
N ILE A 190 11.27 1.82 5.53
CA ILE A 190 11.54 2.87 4.54
C ILE A 190 12.53 3.86 5.15
N HIS A 191 13.76 3.86 4.66
CA HIS A 191 14.87 4.65 5.21
C HIS A 191 15.19 5.94 4.43
N HIS A 192 14.59 6.13 3.26
CA HIS A 192 14.86 7.27 2.38
C HIS A 192 13.61 8.08 2.05
N ASP A 193 13.80 9.36 1.73
CA ASP A 193 12.77 10.29 1.24
C ASP A 193 12.34 9.99 -0.21
N ARG A 194 12.34 8.73 -0.66
CA ARG A 194 11.82 8.34 -1.97
C ARG A 194 10.59 7.44 -1.82
N PRO A 195 9.59 7.56 -2.70
CA PRO A 195 8.45 6.65 -2.70
C PRO A 195 8.89 5.21 -2.98
N VAL A 196 8.34 4.26 -2.23
CA VAL A 196 8.41 2.82 -2.46
C VAL A 196 7.11 2.41 -3.14
N HIS A 197 7.22 1.76 -4.29
CA HIS A 197 6.06 1.37 -5.10
C HIS A 197 5.69 -0.10 -4.87
N ALA A 198 4.40 -0.39 -4.89
CA ALA A 198 3.81 -1.72 -4.84
C ALA A 198 2.67 -1.81 -5.87
N GLN A 199 2.03 -2.98 -5.96
CA GLN A 199 0.99 -3.27 -6.94
C GLN A 199 -0.11 -2.21 -7.05
N PHE A 200 -0.56 -1.64 -5.93
CA PHE A 200 -1.71 -0.74 -5.89
C PHE A 200 -1.36 0.75 -5.68
N GLY A 201 -0.07 1.10 -5.63
CA GLY A 201 0.36 2.48 -5.41
C GLY A 201 1.71 2.58 -4.72
N SER A 202 2.01 3.75 -4.16
CA SER A 202 3.30 4.01 -3.50
C SER A 202 3.16 4.77 -2.19
N VAL A 203 4.17 4.58 -1.32
CA VAL A 203 4.26 5.21 0.00
C VAL A 203 5.65 5.78 0.21
N GLN A 204 5.75 6.87 0.97
CA GLN A 204 7.01 7.56 1.23
C GLN A 204 7.07 7.94 2.71
N ARG A 205 8.26 7.82 3.31
CA ARG A 205 8.53 8.39 4.64
C ARG A 205 8.68 9.89 4.53
N THR A 206 8.01 10.62 5.40
CA THR A 206 8.07 12.09 5.44
C THR A 206 8.07 12.56 6.89
N ALA A 207 8.65 13.72 7.13
CA ALA A 207 8.72 14.34 8.45
C ALA A 207 7.81 15.55 8.51
N ARG A 208 7.07 15.68 9.61
CA ARG A 208 6.34 16.89 9.97
C ARG A 208 7.07 17.55 11.13
N ARG A 209 7.55 18.77 10.91
CA ARG A 209 8.07 19.64 11.96
C ARG A 209 6.92 20.44 12.56
N SER A 210 6.74 20.38 13.87
CA SER A 210 5.83 21.21 14.64
C SER A 210 6.64 22.10 15.58
N LYS A 211 6.23 23.35 15.76
CA LYS A 211 6.81 24.27 16.75
C LYS A 211 5.73 24.80 17.68
N SER A 212 6.00 24.81 18.97
CA SER A 212 5.16 25.41 20.02
C SER A 212 6.03 26.28 20.91
N LEU A 213 5.50 27.41 21.38
CA LEU A 213 6.27 28.29 22.26
C LEU A 213 6.64 27.56 23.54
N ARG A 214 7.85 27.81 24.03
CA ARG A 214 8.26 27.40 25.38
C ARG A 214 7.48 28.18 26.43
N ASP A 215 7.67 27.81 27.68
CA ASP A 215 7.08 28.52 28.82
C ASP A 215 7.36 30.02 28.72
N GLU A 216 6.33 30.83 29.03
CA GLU A 216 6.36 32.28 28.84
C GLU A 216 7.57 32.95 29.49
N GLU A 217 7.95 32.52 30.70
CA GLU A 217 9.13 33.01 31.41
C GLU A 217 10.46 32.63 30.72
N GLU A 218 10.54 31.45 30.10
CA GLU A 218 11.74 31.06 29.33
C GLU A 218 11.87 31.90 28.06
N VAL A 219 10.75 32.14 27.37
CA VAL A 219 10.71 32.98 26.17
C VAL A 219 11.08 34.43 26.51
N LEU A 220 10.53 34.98 27.59
CA LEU A 220 10.86 36.33 28.06
C LEU A 220 12.31 36.46 28.48
N ALA A 221 12.87 35.46 29.17
CA ALA A 221 14.28 35.43 29.54
C ALA A 221 15.19 35.39 28.30
N ALA A 222 14.85 34.56 27.31
CA ALA A 222 15.59 34.50 26.05
C ALA A 222 15.54 35.84 25.29
N LEU A 223 14.38 36.50 25.25
CA LEU A 223 14.22 37.84 24.65
C LEU A 223 15.05 38.90 25.41
N GLU A 224 15.07 38.86 26.75
CA GLU A 224 15.87 39.76 27.60
C GLU A 224 17.37 39.57 27.36
N ASP A 225 17.85 38.34 27.29
CA ASP A 225 19.25 37.99 26.98
C ASP A 225 19.67 38.47 25.58
N ALA A 226 18.71 38.57 24.64
CA ALA A 226 18.92 39.12 23.30
C ALA A 226 18.79 40.65 23.22
N GLY A 227 18.57 41.33 24.35
CA GLY A 227 18.50 42.79 24.45
C GLY A 227 17.10 43.38 24.31
N ILE A 228 16.04 42.57 24.40
CA ILE A 228 14.64 43.03 24.45
C ILE A 228 14.18 43.02 25.91
N ASP A 229 14.14 44.20 26.55
CA ASP A 229 13.67 44.32 27.94
C ASP A 229 12.26 43.72 28.13
N ARG A 230 12.11 42.85 29.14
CA ARG A 230 10.82 42.21 29.48
C ARG A 230 9.66 43.20 29.66
N GLU A 231 9.96 44.42 30.12
CA GLU A 231 8.97 45.48 30.36
C GLU A 231 8.39 46.05 29.05
N ARG A 232 9.05 45.81 27.92
CA ARG A 232 8.58 46.21 26.58
C ARG A 232 7.74 45.13 25.89
N VAL A 233 7.70 43.91 26.43
CA VAL A 233 6.92 42.79 25.89
C VAL A 233 5.54 42.79 26.56
N LEU A 234 4.51 43.19 25.82
CA LEU A 234 3.12 43.27 26.33
C LEU A 234 2.39 41.93 26.34
N GLY A 235 3.01 40.88 25.78
CA GLY A 235 2.49 39.52 25.74
C GLY A 235 3.30 38.67 24.78
N VAL A 236 3.42 37.37 25.08
CA VAL A 236 4.16 36.38 24.30
C VAL A 236 3.19 35.65 23.38
N ASP A 237 3.29 35.88 22.09
CA ASP A 237 2.54 35.16 21.06
C ASP A 237 3.45 34.76 19.89
N PRO A 238 3.09 33.71 19.13
CA PRO A 238 3.99 33.12 18.13
C PRO A 238 4.38 34.13 17.04
N ASP A 239 3.42 34.94 16.59
CA ASP A 239 3.67 35.91 15.51
C ASP A 239 4.68 36.98 15.96
N LYS A 240 4.54 37.52 17.18
CA LYS A 240 5.49 38.51 17.73
C LYS A 240 6.86 37.92 18.06
N VAL A 241 6.91 36.65 18.48
CA VAL A 241 8.17 35.97 18.74
C VAL A 241 8.91 35.69 17.43
N ASP A 242 8.20 35.32 16.36
CA ASP A 242 8.76 35.19 15.02
C ASP A 242 9.31 36.55 14.51
N ASP A 243 8.56 37.65 14.68
CA ASP A 243 9.04 39.00 14.35
C ASP A 243 10.31 39.37 15.15
N ALA A 244 10.42 38.94 16.41
CA ALA A 244 11.59 39.19 17.25
C ALA A 244 12.80 38.34 16.80
N LEU A 245 12.58 37.09 16.39
CA LEU A 245 13.62 36.22 15.84
C LEU A 245 14.24 36.80 14.55
N ASP A 246 13.44 37.47 13.72
CA ASP A 246 13.92 38.10 12.48
C ASP A 246 14.89 39.27 12.70
N VAL A 247 14.82 39.93 13.87
CA VAL A 247 15.60 41.14 14.19
C VAL A 247 16.64 40.93 15.30
N THR A 248 16.72 39.73 15.87
CA THR A 248 17.66 39.36 16.93
C THR A 248 18.57 38.22 16.50
N GLU A 249 19.58 37.91 17.32
CA GLU A 249 20.46 36.75 17.11
C GLU A 249 19.92 35.46 17.77
N LEU A 250 18.67 35.49 18.24
CA LEU A 250 18.01 34.34 18.86
C LEU A 250 17.75 33.25 17.83
N ARG A 251 17.88 32.00 18.27
CA ARG A 251 17.49 30.85 17.46
C ARG A 251 16.05 30.48 17.77
N GLU A 252 15.35 29.91 16.79
CA GLU A 252 14.02 29.33 17.02
C GLU A 252 14.03 28.35 18.19
N SER A 253 15.12 27.59 18.37
CA SER A 253 15.27 26.65 19.48
C SER A 253 15.31 27.29 20.86
N ASP A 254 15.55 28.59 20.96
CA ASP A 254 15.68 29.28 22.25
C ASP A 254 14.31 29.68 22.81
N VAL A 255 13.32 29.83 21.92
CA VAL A 255 11.96 30.30 22.24
C VAL A 255 10.86 29.30 21.87
N TYR A 256 11.14 28.37 20.97
CA TYR A 256 10.24 27.29 20.58
C TYR A 256 10.73 25.92 21.06
N GLU A 257 9.79 25.09 21.48
CA GLU A 257 9.93 23.64 21.47
C GLU A 257 9.60 23.13 20.06
N ILE A 258 10.58 22.51 19.41
CA ILE A 258 10.47 21.99 18.05
C ILE A 258 10.45 20.48 18.15
N THR A 259 9.36 19.87 17.67
CA THR A 259 9.22 18.42 17.56
C THR A 259 9.16 18.02 16.10
N GLU A 260 9.81 16.91 15.76
CA GLU A 260 9.74 16.31 14.43
C GLU A 260 9.09 14.95 14.57
N THR A 261 8.03 14.73 13.81
CA THR A 261 7.30 13.46 13.77
C THR A 261 7.37 12.90 12.36
N GLU A 262 7.91 11.69 12.25
CA GLU A 262 7.97 10.96 11.00
C GLU A 262 6.70 10.16 10.79
N TYR A 263 6.20 10.13 9.56
CA TYR A 263 5.01 9.40 9.19
C TYR A 263 5.12 8.86 7.77
N VAL A 264 4.42 7.75 7.52
CA VAL A 264 4.28 7.23 6.16
C VAL A 264 3.15 7.97 5.47
N ARG A 265 3.45 8.51 4.30
CA ARG A 265 2.49 9.17 3.43
C ARG A 265 2.30 8.35 2.17
N LYS A 266 1.04 8.08 1.84
CA LYS A 266 0.63 7.60 0.52
C LYS A 266 1.00 8.66 -0.55
N ALA A 267 1.83 8.27 -1.52
CA ALA A 267 2.31 9.14 -2.58
C ALA A 267 1.42 9.04 -3.82
N GLU A 268 1.21 7.83 -4.35
CA GLU A 268 0.40 7.59 -5.55
C GLU A 268 -0.51 6.37 -5.41
N VAL A 269 -1.50 6.25 -6.31
CA VAL A 269 -2.39 5.09 -6.47
C VAL A 269 -2.37 4.66 -7.91
N ASP A 270 -2.24 3.36 -8.14
CA ASP A 270 -2.45 2.76 -9.45
C ASP A 270 -3.92 2.30 -9.56
N GLU A 271 -4.80 3.20 -10.02
CA GLU A 271 -6.23 2.90 -10.13
C GLU A 271 -6.55 1.92 -11.26
N GLU A 272 -5.75 1.90 -12.33
CA GLU A 272 -5.91 0.97 -13.46
C GLU A 272 -5.68 -0.48 -13.00
N VAL A 273 -4.59 -0.73 -12.26
CA VAL A 273 -4.32 -2.06 -11.69
C VAL A 273 -5.41 -2.49 -10.73
N LYS A 274 -5.94 -1.57 -9.91
CA LYS A 274 -7.07 -1.87 -9.00
C LYS A 274 -8.33 -2.26 -9.77
N GLU A 275 -8.67 -1.53 -10.83
CA GLU A 275 -9.83 -1.82 -11.67
C GLU A 275 -9.68 -3.17 -12.38
N THR A 276 -8.54 -3.43 -13.01
CA THR A 276 -8.27 -4.71 -13.69
C THR A 276 -8.33 -5.89 -12.71
N ARG A 277 -7.71 -5.77 -11.53
CA ARG A 277 -7.74 -6.83 -10.50
C ARG A 277 -9.16 -7.06 -9.98
N LEU A 278 -9.93 -5.99 -9.75
CA LEU A 278 -11.32 -6.08 -9.31
C LEU A 278 -12.20 -6.76 -10.37
N GLN A 279 -12.04 -6.40 -11.64
CA GLN A 279 -12.79 -7.04 -12.73
C GLN A 279 -12.47 -8.53 -12.81
N GLY A 280 -11.19 -8.91 -12.73
CA GLY A 280 -10.80 -10.33 -12.70
C GLY A 280 -11.27 -11.11 -11.46
N LEU A 281 -11.50 -10.43 -10.33
CA LEU A 281 -12.16 -11.05 -9.16
C LEU A 281 -13.66 -11.26 -9.42
N LYS A 282 -14.34 -10.27 -10.00
CA LYS A 282 -15.76 -10.37 -10.38
C LYS A 282 -16.00 -11.48 -11.39
N ASP A 283 -15.17 -11.57 -12.42
CA ASP A 283 -15.28 -12.60 -13.46
C ASP A 283 -15.12 -14.01 -12.87
N ARG A 284 -14.18 -14.18 -11.93
CA ARG A 284 -14.02 -15.45 -11.19
C ARG A 284 -15.21 -15.76 -10.29
N LEU A 285 -15.75 -14.77 -9.59
CA LEU A 285 -16.94 -14.96 -8.76
C LEU A 285 -18.13 -15.40 -9.62
N ALA A 286 -18.40 -14.69 -10.72
CA ALA A 286 -19.46 -15.03 -11.67
C ALA A 286 -19.25 -16.42 -12.31
N ALA A 287 -18.01 -16.83 -12.57
CA ALA A 287 -17.72 -18.18 -13.06
C ALA A 287 -17.92 -19.27 -11.99
N SER A 288 -17.87 -18.92 -10.69
CA SER A 288 -18.15 -19.83 -9.57
C SER A 288 -19.64 -19.89 -9.20
N GLU A 289 -20.46 -18.97 -9.70
CA GLU A 289 -21.93 -19.01 -9.59
C GLU A 289 -22.49 -20.08 -10.54
N SER A 290 -22.29 -21.35 -10.17
CA SER A 290 -22.87 -22.49 -10.85
C SER A 290 -24.39 -22.57 -10.63
N GLU A 291 -25.05 -23.43 -11.40
CA GLU A 291 -26.49 -23.75 -11.24
C GLU A 291 -26.80 -24.24 -9.80
N GLU A 292 -25.85 -24.91 -9.14
CA GLU A 292 -25.92 -25.30 -7.71
C GLU A 292 -25.89 -24.10 -6.75
N ALA A 293 -25.07 -23.07 -7.01
CA ALA A 293 -25.02 -21.87 -6.18
C ALA A 293 -26.33 -21.06 -6.27
N THR A 294 -26.99 -21.11 -7.42
CA THR A 294 -28.31 -20.48 -7.63
C THR A 294 -29.41 -21.23 -6.87
N GLU A 295 -29.37 -22.56 -6.84
CA GLU A 295 -30.29 -23.40 -6.08
C GLU A 295 -30.13 -23.19 -4.56
N LEU A 296 -28.88 -23.13 -4.07
CA LEU A 296 -28.56 -22.81 -2.67
C LEU A 296 -29.04 -21.42 -2.24
N ARG A 297 -28.90 -20.40 -3.10
CA ARG A 297 -29.42 -19.04 -2.80
C ARG A 297 -30.95 -19.02 -2.69
N ALA A 298 -31.64 -19.73 -3.58
CA ALA A 298 -33.11 -19.85 -3.50
C ALA A 298 -33.55 -20.59 -2.21
N GLU A 299 -32.79 -21.60 -1.78
CA GLU A 299 -33.05 -22.29 -0.51
C GLU A 299 -32.81 -21.38 0.70
N ILE A 300 -31.74 -20.59 0.69
CA ILE A 300 -31.45 -19.61 1.75
C ILE A 300 -32.53 -18.53 1.81
N GLU A 301 -32.99 -18.00 0.68
CA GLU A 301 -34.04 -16.97 0.63
C GLU A 301 -35.37 -17.52 1.18
N ASP A 302 -35.71 -18.77 0.88
CA ASP A 302 -36.88 -19.45 1.47
C ASP A 302 -36.72 -19.64 2.99
N LEU A 303 -35.50 -19.95 3.46
CA LEU A 303 -35.18 -20.06 4.88
C LEU A 303 -35.23 -18.71 5.61
N GLU A 304 -34.72 -17.64 5.01
CA GLU A 304 -34.78 -16.29 5.56
C GLU A 304 -36.22 -15.78 5.65
N ALA A 305 -37.01 -15.96 4.58
CA ALA A 305 -38.44 -15.66 4.58
C ALA A 305 -39.19 -16.47 5.65
N ARG A 306 -38.79 -17.73 5.86
CA ARG A 306 -39.37 -18.57 6.92
C ARG A 306 -38.97 -18.10 8.32
N ILE A 307 -37.73 -17.65 8.51
CA ILE A 307 -37.28 -17.07 9.77
C ILE A 307 -38.03 -15.76 10.03
N GLU A 308 -38.23 -14.91 9.02
CA GLU A 308 -39.02 -13.68 9.11
C GLU A 308 -40.48 -13.99 9.49
N ASP A 309 -41.11 -15.00 8.88
CA ASP A 309 -42.47 -15.45 9.24
C ASP A 309 -42.55 -16.01 10.68
N LEU A 310 -41.49 -16.67 11.16
CA LEU A 310 -41.43 -17.24 12.51
C LEU A 310 -41.03 -16.24 13.60
N THR A 311 -40.28 -15.19 13.23
CA THR A 311 -39.75 -14.18 14.16
C THR A 311 -40.49 -12.85 14.06
N GLY A 312 -41.31 -12.68 13.02
CA GLY A 312 -42.28 -11.61 12.84
C GLY A 312 -43.31 -11.69 13.96
N PHE A 313 -43.10 -10.88 14.99
CA PHE A 313 -43.98 -10.76 16.13
C PHE A 313 -45.41 -10.46 15.68
N ASP A 314 -46.29 -11.45 15.82
CA ASP A 314 -47.73 -11.32 15.79
C ASP A 314 -48.12 -10.32 16.89
N THR A 315 -48.37 -9.06 16.50
CA THR A 315 -48.80 -8.00 17.42
C THR A 315 -50.12 -8.42 18.06
N GLY A 316 -50.04 -8.93 19.29
CA GLY A 316 -51.18 -9.38 20.09
C GLY A 316 -52.27 -8.32 20.24
N THR A 317 -53.18 -8.27 19.26
CA THR A 317 -54.35 -7.39 19.23
C THR A 317 -55.65 -8.17 19.02
N GLU A 318 -55.66 -9.49 19.20
CA GLU A 318 -56.89 -10.30 19.12
C GLU A 318 -57.36 -10.90 20.46
N TYR A 319 -56.59 -10.81 21.54
CA TYR A 319 -56.97 -11.44 22.83
C TYR A 319 -57.74 -10.54 23.82
N TYR A 320 -58.07 -9.28 23.49
CA TYR A 320 -58.79 -8.38 24.42
C TYR A 320 -60.28 -8.14 24.12
N THR A 321 -60.86 -8.69 23.05
CA THR A 321 -62.27 -8.44 22.70
C THR A 321 -63.25 -9.51 23.21
N GLN A 322 -62.77 -10.56 23.88
CA GLN A 322 -63.62 -11.68 24.34
C GLN A 322 -63.51 -11.95 25.85
N SER A 323 -63.47 -10.90 26.67
CA SER A 323 -63.67 -10.99 28.12
C SER A 323 -64.37 -9.72 28.62
N GLY A 324 -65.61 -9.53 28.18
CA GLY A 324 -66.39 -8.35 28.55
C GLY A 324 -67.86 -8.42 28.16
N ALA A 325 -68.50 -9.59 28.24
CA ALA A 325 -69.96 -9.71 28.23
C ALA A 325 -70.37 -11.09 28.73
N ASP A 326 -70.67 -11.20 30.03
CA ASP A 326 -71.92 -11.81 30.54
C ASP A 326 -71.95 -11.77 32.08
N PRO A 327 -73.14 -11.74 32.71
CA PRO A 327 -74.04 -12.91 32.76
C PRO A 327 -75.51 -12.70 32.42
#